data_AF-A0AAJ1NJM6-F1
#
_entry.id   AF-A0AAJ1NJM6-F1
#
_cell.length_a   1.000
_cell.length_b   1.000
_cell.length_c   1.000
_cell.angle_alpha   90.00
_cell.angle_beta   90.00
_cell.angle_gamma   90.00
#
_symmetry.space_group_name_H-M   'P 1'
#
loop_
_entity.id
_entity.type
_entity.pdbx_description
1 polymer ?
#
loop_
_entity_poly.entity_id
_entity_poly.type
_entity_poly.pdbx_seq_one_letter_code
_entity_poly.pdbx_strand_id
1 'polypeptide(L)'
;MDAMSRFETSVALYGLRVARELHDFVAEEAAPGTGIDAEQFWTGFSAIVHELAPKNRALLAKRDAMQEKLDGWYRANGAPIDKEGYKGFLKEIGYLVSEGPAFSVSTDHVDPEIAIVAGPQLVVPVMNARYALNAANARWG
;
A
#
# COMPACT_ATOMS: atom_id res chain seq x y z
N MET A 1 -27.47 4.24 -35.93
CA MET A 1 -26.31 4.89 -36.55
C MET A 1 -25.15 4.61 -35.63
N ASP A 2 -24.27 3.75 -36.12
CA ASP A 2 -23.27 2.97 -35.40
C ASP A 2 -22.08 3.87 -35.02
N ALA A 3 -21.70 3.86 -33.74
CA ALA A 3 -20.48 4.52 -33.25
C ALA A 3 -19.53 3.47 -32.69
N MET A 4 -19.20 2.48 -33.53
CA MET A 4 -17.97 1.72 -33.43
C MET A 4 -16.76 2.64 -33.65
N SER A 5 -16.22 3.17 -32.56
CA SER A 5 -14.77 3.37 -32.40
C SER A 5 -14.42 3.11 -30.94
N ARG A 6 -14.38 1.82 -30.58
CA ARG A 6 -13.73 1.35 -29.36
C ARG A 6 -12.22 1.49 -29.60
N PHE A 7 -11.71 2.68 -29.31
CA PHE A 7 -10.28 2.93 -29.17
C PHE A 7 -9.69 1.89 -28.21
N GLU A 8 -8.51 1.35 -28.53
CA GLU A 8 -7.83 0.36 -27.70
C GLU A 8 -7.83 0.77 -26.23
N THR A 9 -8.53 0.00 -25.40
CA THR A 9 -8.73 0.27 -23.96
C THR A 9 -7.45 0.12 -23.13
N SER A 10 -6.38 -0.41 -23.71
CA SER A 10 -5.11 -0.62 -23.03
C SER A 10 -3.93 -0.64 -23.99
N VAL A 11 -2.78 -0.15 -23.52
CA VAL A 11 -1.47 -0.22 -24.19
C VAL A 11 -0.68 -1.39 -23.61
N ALA A 12 -0.08 -2.21 -24.47
CA ALA A 12 0.84 -3.27 -24.03
C ALA A 12 2.29 -2.77 -24.10
N LEU A 13 3.01 -2.83 -22.98
CA LEU A 13 4.39 -2.37 -22.88
C LEU A 13 5.14 -3.13 -21.80
N TYR A 14 6.37 -3.56 -22.10
CA TYR A 14 7.28 -4.24 -21.16
C TYR A 14 6.65 -5.41 -20.39
N GLY A 15 5.76 -6.19 -21.04
CA GLY A 15 5.06 -7.31 -20.39
C GLY A 15 3.85 -6.92 -19.54
N LEU A 16 3.51 -5.63 -19.47
CA LEU A 16 2.30 -5.10 -18.86
C LEU A 16 1.22 -4.82 -19.91
N ARG A 17 -0.02 -4.75 -19.46
CA ARG A 17 -1.15 -4.18 -20.19
C ARG A 17 -1.77 -3.09 -19.33
N VAL A 18 -1.56 -1.83 -19.71
CA VAL A 18 -1.91 -0.63 -18.93
C VAL A 18 -3.09 0.06 -19.59
N ALA A 19 -4.06 0.53 -18.81
CA ALA A 19 -5.17 1.32 -19.35
C ALA A 19 -4.64 2.57 -20.07
N ARG A 20 -5.17 2.88 -21.26
CA ARG A 20 -4.69 4.00 -22.09
C ARG A 20 -4.71 5.33 -21.34
N GLU A 21 -5.78 5.60 -20.60
CA GLU A 21 -5.92 6.81 -19.78
C GLU A 21 -4.77 6.97 -18.76
N LEU A 22 -4.37 5.88 -18.10
CA LEU A 22 -3.26 5.92 -17.15
C LEU A 22 -1.90 6.07 -17.85
N HIS A 23 -1.74 5.39 -18.99
CA HIS A 23 -0.52 5.51 -19.80
C HIS A 23 -0.30 6.96 -20.23
N ASP A 24 -1.33 7.59 -20.79
CA ASP A 24 -1.27 8.94 -21.34
C ASP A 24 -1.13 9.97 -20.22
N PHE A 25 -1.85 9.82 -19.10
CA PHE A 25 -1.66 10.65 -17.90
C PHE A 25 -0.21 10.67 -17.41
N VAL A 26 0.44 9.51 -17.34
CA VAL A 26 1.85 9.45 -16.90
C VAL A 26 2.76 10.18 -17.88
N ALA A 27 2.56 9.97 -19.18
CA ALA A 27 3.41 10.56 -20.22
C ALA A 27 3.22 12.07 -20.37
N GLU A 28 1.98 12.56 -20.27
CA GLU A 28 1.61 13.93 -20.63
C GLU A 28 1.48 14.85 -19.42
N GLU A 29 1.18 14.32 -18.23
CA GLU A 29 0.92 15.13 -17.04
C GLU A 29 1.90 14.86 -15.89
N ALA A 30 2.17 13.58 -15.56
CA ALA A 30 2.93 13.24 -14.35
C ALA A 30 4.45 13.28 -14.53
N ALA A 31 4.98 12.77 -15.64
CA ALA A 31 6.42 12.69 -15.89
C ALA A 31 7.09 14.03 -16.25
N PRO A 32 6.47 14.94 -17.04
CA PRO A 32 7.10 16.21 -17.40
C PRO A 32 7.56 17.03 -16.18
N GLY A 33 8.80 17.53 -16.22
CA GLY A 33 9.39 18.33 -15.14
C GLY A 33 10.05 17.52 -14.01
N THR A 34 9.92 16.20 -14.00
CA THR A 34 10.55 15.32 -12.98
C THR A 34 12.00 14.94 -13.30
N GLY A 35 12.41 15.06 -14.57
CA GLY A 35 13.71 14.57 -15.06
C GLY A 35 13.72 13.08 -15.41
N ILE A 36 12.58 12.40 -15.33
CA ILE A 36 12.39 10.99 -15.71
C ILE A 36 11.46 10.97 -16.92
N ASP A 37 11.88 10.35 -18.02
CA ASP A 37 10.99 10.15 -19.17
C ASP A 37 10.04 8.96 -18.93
N ALA A 38 8.91 8.96 -19.65
CA ALA A 38 7.86 7.97 -19.48
C ALA A 38 8.34 6.54 -19.82
N GLU A 39 9.28 6.39 -20.75
CA GLU A 39 9.82 5.09 -21.14
C GLU A 39 10.63 4.46 -20.00
N GLN A 40 11.52 5.26 -19.40
CA GLN A 40 12.31 4.88 -18.24
C GLN A 40 11.40 4.52 -17.06
N PHE A 41 10.35 5.31 -16.80
CA PHE A 41 9.36 5.02 -15.78
C PHE A 41 8.70 3.66 -16.00
N TRP A 42 8.14 3.40 -17.18
CA TRP A 42 7.38 2.17 -17.44
C TRP A 42 8.25 0.92 -17.43
N THR A 43 9.48 1.02 -17.92
CA THR A 43 10.45 -0.07 -17.87
C THR A 43 10.81 -0.41 -16.43
N GLY A 44 11.12 0.59 -15.60
CA GLY A 44 11.43 0.41 -14.19
C GLY A 44 10.24 -0.12 -13.38
N PHE A 45 9.06 0.45 -13.60
CA PHE A 45 7.82 0.00 -12.96
C PHE A 45 7.50 -1.46 -13.31
N SER A 46 7.64 -1.85 -14.58
CA SER A 46 7.43 -3.24 -14.97
C SER A 46 8.38 -4.20 -14.25
N ALA A 47 9.67 -3.88 -14.16
CA ALA A 47 10.63 -4.71 -13.43
C ALA A 47 10.22 -4.89 -11.96
N ILE A 48 9.83 -3.79 -11.29
CA ILE A 48 9.36 -3.82 -9.90
C ILE A 48 8.10 -4.68 -9.75
N VAL A 49 7.12 -4.54 -10.65
CA VAL A 49 5.88 -5.33 -10.61
C VAL A 49 6.18 -6.82 -10.75
N HIS A 50 7.01 -7.20 -11.71
CA HIS A 50 7.35 -8.61 -11.92
C HIS A 50 8.10 -9.21 -10.73
N GLU A 51 8.98 -8.45 -10.08
CA GLU A 51 9.73 -8.92 -8.91
C GLU A 51 8.87 -8.97 -7.63
N LEU A 52 8.10 -7.90 -7.37
CA LEU A 52 7.47 -7.71 -6.07
C LEU A 52 6.00 -8.15 -6.01
N ALA A 53 5.27 -8.23 -7.13
CA ALA A 53 3.88 -8.67 -7.11
C ALA A 53 3.69 -10.12 -6.58
N PRO A 54 4.55 -11.10 -6.92
CA PRO A 54 4.48 -12.42 -6.29
C PRO A 54 4.69 -12.38 -4.78
N LYS A 55 5.66 -11.58 -4.30
CA LYS A 55 5.92 -11.38 -2.86
C LYS A 55 4.70 -10.76 -2.17
N ASN A 56 4.10 -9.74 -2.77
CA ASN A 56 2.91 -9.07 -2.24
C ASN A 56 1.72 -10.04 -2.12
N ARG A 57 1.46 -10.85 -3.16
CA ARG A 57 0.40 -11.89 -3.11
C ARG A 57 0.65 -12.91 -2.00
N ALA A 58 1.91 -13.32 -1.81
CA ALA A 58 2.27 -14.24 -0.72
C ALA A 58 2.05 -13.62 0.67
N LEU A 59 2.29 -12.30 0.83
CA LEU A 59 2.01 -11.59 2.08
C LEU A 59 0.51 -11.52 2.39
N LEU A 60 -0.34 -11.33 1.37
CA LEU A 60 -1.80 -11.38 1.54
C LEU A 60 -2.26 -12.78 1.94
N ALA A 61 -1.82 -13.82 1.22
CA ALA A 61 -2.15 -15.20 1.56
C ALA A 61 -1.68 -15.58 2.97
N LYS A 62 -0.54 -15.05 3.43
CA LYS A 62 -0.07 -15.21 4.81
C LYS A 62 -1.03 -14.60 5.83
N ARG A 63 -1.63 -13.44 5.54
CA ARG A 63 -2.64 -12.82 6.41
C ARG A 63 -3.90 -13.67 6.48
N ASP A 64 -4.39 -14.15 5.35
CA ASP A 64 -5.58 -15.00 5.30
C ASP A 64 -5.37 -16.30 6.07
N ALA A 65 -4.23 -16.97 5.85
CA ALA A 65 -3.86 -18.19 6.57
C ALA A 65 -3.69 -17.96 8.09
N MET A 66 -3.22 -16.78 8.51
CA MET A 66 -3.20 -16.41 9.93
C MET A 66 -4.62 -16.27 10.48
N GLN A 67 -5.48 -15.54 9.78
CA GLN A 67 -6.86 -15.32 10.21
C GLN A 67 -7.64 -16.65 10.32
N GLU A 68 -7.50 -17.56 9.35
CA GLU A 68 -8.14 -18.87 9.39
C GLU A 68 -7.72 -19.70 10.62
N LYS A 69 -6.44 -19.62 11.02
CA LYS A 69 -5.95 -20.28 12.24
C LYS A 69 -6.55 -19.65 13.49
N LEU A 70 -6.62 -18.32 13.56
CA LEU A 70 -7.27 -17.61 14.68
C LEU A 70 -8.75 -18.02 14.79
N ASP A 71 -9.48 -18.01 13.67
CA ASP A 71 -10.89 -18.38 13.62
C ASP A 71 -11.10 -19.85 14.00
N GLY A 72 -10.20 -20.74 13.58
CA GLY A 72 -10.19 -22.16 13.98
C GLY A 72 -9.98 -22.32 15.49
N TRP A 73 -9.01 -21.60 16.06
CA TRP A 73 -8.74 -21.63 17.49
C TRP A 73 -9.95 -21.16 18.31
N TYR A 74 -10.57 -20.04 17.93
CA TYR A 74 -11.74 -19.51 18.64
C TYR A 74 -12.96 -20.44 18.55
N ARG A 75 -13.21 -21.06 17.38
CA ARG A 75 -14.28 -22.05 17.23
C ARG A 75 -14.09 -23.27 18.13
N ALA A 76 -12.84 -23.71 18.32
CA ALA A 76 -12.54 -24.90 19.13
C ALA A 76 -12.52 -24.64 20.64
N ASN A 77 -12.11 -23.44 21.07
CA ASN A 77 -11.85 -23.16 22.49
C ASN A 77 -12.95 -22.33 23.17
N GLY A 78 -13.76 -21.57 22.42
CA GLY A 78 -14.89 -20.83 22.97
C GLY A 78 -14.51 -19.87 24.11
N ALA A 79 -15.44 -19.63 25.03
CA ALA A 79 -15.23 -18.85 26.25
C ALA A 79 -15.53 -19.70 27.49
N PRO A 80 -14.81 -19.49 28.62
CA PRO A 80 -13.75 -18.51 28.84
C PRO A 80 -12.40 -18.92 28.22
N ILE A 81 -11.60 -17.93 27.81
CA ILE A 81 -10.29 -18.14 27.14
C ILE A 81 -9.17 -18.33 28.18
N ASP A 82 -8.42 -19.42 28.04
CA ASP A 82 -7.08 -19.55 28.63
C ASP A 82 -6.09 -18.63 27.89
N LYS A 83 -5.65 -17.57 28.58
CA LYS A 83 -4.74 -16.57 28.01
C LYS A 83 -3.33 -17.11 27.77
N GLU A 84 -2.83 -17.98 28.64
CA GLU A 84 -1.49 -18.54 28.48
C GLU A 84 -1.47 -19.53 27.32
N GLY A 85 -2.49 -20.39 27.22
CA GLY A 85 -2.71 -21.26 26.06
C GLY A 85 -2.85 -20.48 24.75
N TYR A 86 -3.64 -19.40 24.73
CA TYR A 86 -3.80 -18.57 23.54
C TYR A 86 -2.48 -17.89 23.13
N LYS A 87 -1.72 -17.35 24.09
CA LYS A 87 -0.40 -16.75 23.82
C LYS A 87 0.59 -17.80 23.29
N GLY A 88 0.55 -19.02 23.81
CA GLY A 88 1.32 -20.16 23.30
C GLY A 88 0.99 -20.45 21.84
N PHE A 89 -0.30 -20.56 21.52
CA PHE A 89 -0.78 -20.75 20.16
C PHE A 89 -0.34 -19.64 19.21
N LEU A 90 -0.46 -18.37 19.60
CA LEU A 90 -0.03 -17.25 18.76
C LEU A 90 1.47 -17.29 18.44
N LYS A 91 2.30 -17.78 19.37
CA LYS A 91 3.73 -18.01 19.11
C LYS A 91 3.95 -19.20 18.17
N GLU A 92 3.23 -20.30 18.40
CA GLU A 92 3.32 -21.51 17.58
C GLU A 92 3.01 -21.23 16.10
N ILE A 93 1.96 -20.44 15.83
CA ILE A 93 1.59 -20.09 14.44
C ILE A 93 2.47 -18.99 13.84
N GLY A 94 3.43 -18.45 14.60
CA GLY A 94 4.33 -17.38 14.18
C GLY A 94 3.66 -16.00 14.06
N TYR A 95 2.52 -15.79 14.75
CA TYR A 95 1.85 -14.49 14.84
C TYR A 95 2.58 -13.58 15.84
N LEU A 96 2.89 -14.12 17.02
CA LEU A 96 3.80 -13.48 17.97
C LEU A 96 5.21 -14.02 17.74
N VAL A 97 6.13 -13.13 17.40
CA VAL A 97 7.56 -13.43 17.26
C VAL A 97 8.32 -12.99 18.50
N SER A 98 9.52 -13.54 18.69
CA SER A 98 10.43 -13.09 19.73
C SER A 98 10.80 -11.62 19.50
N GLU A 99 10.87 -10.86 20.59
CA GLU A 99 11.34 -9.48 20.56
C GLU A 99 12.81 -9.45 20.10
N GLY A 100 13.12 -8.51 19.21
CA GLY A 100 14.48 -8.26 18.76
C GLY A 100 15.31 -7.49 19.79
N PRO A 101 16.62 -7.35 19.59
CA PRO A 101 17.45 -6.49 20.44
C PRO A 101 17.01 -5.03 20.33
N ALA A 102 17.30 -4.23 21.36
CA ALA A 102 17.10 -2.79 21.32
C ALA A 102 17.88 -2.17 20.15
N PHE A 103 17.24 -1.25 19.44
CA PHE A 103 17.84 -0.47 18.35
C PHE A 103 17.27 0.95 18.32
N SER A 104 17.91 1.84 17.58
CA SER A 104 17.41 3.18 17.29
C SER A 104 17.15 3.32 15.79
N VAL A 105 16.08 4.01 15.42
CA VAL A 105 15.81 4.36 14.02
C VAL A 105 16.86 5.36 13.53
N SER A 106 17.24 5.26 12.26
CA SER A 106 18.32 6.07 11.65
C SER A 106 17.83 7.06 10.61
N THR A 107 16.51 7.25 10.47
CA THR A 107 15.90 8.08 9.44
C THR A 107 16.29 9.55 9.63
N ASP A 108 16.79 10.18 8.57
CA ASP A 108 17.14 11.60 8.52
C ASP A 108 16.28 12.36 7.49
N HIS A 109 16.52 13.67 7.36
CA HIS A 109 15.79 14.57 6.43
C HIS A 109 14.25 14.51 6.56
N VAL A 110 13.76 14.44 7.79
CA VAL A 110 12.32 14.42 8.11
C VAL A 110 11.84 15.84 8.43
N ASP A 111 10.72 16.25 7.84
CA ASP A 111 10.10 17.56 8.12
C ASP A 111 9.76 17.76 9.61
N PRO A 112 9.87 18.99 10.14
CA PRO A 112 9.58 19.28 11.55
C PRO A 112 8.20 18.84 12.02
N GLU A 113 7.20 18.94 11.15
CA GLU A 113 5.82 18.50 11.35
C GLU A 113 5.68 17.05 11.80
N ILE A 114 6.64 16.20 11.39
CA ILE A 114 6.66 14.77 11.72
C ILE A 114 7.68 14.51 12.85
N ALA A 115 8.84 15.19 12.81
CA ALA A 115 9.96 14.86 13.67
C ALA A 115 9.87 15.47 15.09
N ILE A 116 9.38 16.71 15.22
CA ILE A 116 9.52 17.48 16.47
C ILE A 116 8.25 18.21 16.91
N VAL A 117 7.26 18.38 16.03
CA VAL A 117 5.99 19.06 16.36
C VAL A 117 4.93 18.03 16.71
N ALA A 118 4.36 18.13 17.91
CA ALA A 118 3.14 17.39 18.25
C ALA A 118 1.91 18.17 17.76
N GLY A 119 1.05 17.54 16.97
CA GLY A 119 -0.14 18.18 16.41
C GLY A 119 -1.17 17.20 15.85
N PRO A 120 -2.35 17.69 15.44
CA PRO A 120 -3.37 16.87 14.81
C PRO A 120 -2.91 16.39 13.41
N GLN A 121 -3.35 15.19 13.02
CA GLN A 121 -3.18 14.65 11.66
C GLN A 121 -4.55 14.44 11.02
N LEU A 122 -4.80 15.09 9.88
CA LEU A 122 -6.03 14.91 9.12
C LEU A 122 -5.92 13.70 8.18
N VAL A 123 -7.04 13.02 7.99
CA VAL A 123 -7.21 11.96 6.99
C VAL A 123 -8.39 12.33 6.10
N VAL A 124 -8.14 12.57 4.81
CA VAL A 124 -9.14 13.02 3.84
C VAL A 124 -9.06 12.25 2.52
N PRO A 125 -10.17 12.09 1.78
CA PRO A 125 -10.16 11.39 0.50
C PRO A 125 -9.58 12.28 -0.61
N VAL A 126 -8.41 11.90 -1.15
CA VAL A 126 -7.73 12.67 -2.21
C VAL A 126 -8.56 12.82 -3.49
N MET A 127 -9.49 11.89 -3.74
CA MET A 127 -10.40 11.92 -4.89
C MET A 127 -11.39 13.10 -4.87
N ASN A 128 -11.52 13.81 -3.74
CA ASN A 128 -12.31 15.02 -3.65
C ASN A 128 -11.39 16.24 -3.52
N ALA A 129 -11.18 16.95 -4.64
CA ALA A 129 -10.29 18.11 -4.69
C ALA A 129 -10.68 19.21 -3.68
N ARG A 130 -11.98 19.41 -3.40
CA ARG A 130 -12.43 20.36 -2.38
C ARG A 130 -11.98 19.96 -0.98
N TYR A 131 -12.07 18.67 -0.65
CA TYR A 131 -11.62 18.18 0.65
C TYR A 131 -10.11 18.20 0.78
N ALA A 132 -9.37 17.87 -0.29
CA ALA A 132 -7.92 17.99 -0.31
C ALA A 132 -7.47 19.45 -0.10
N LEU A 133 -8.08 20.41 -0.80
CA LEU A 133 -7.77 21.84 -0.64
C LEU A 133 -8.11 22.36 0.76
N ASN A 134 -9.29 22.00 1.28
CA ASN A 134 -9.68 22.40 2.63
C ASN A 134 -8.71 21.81 3.68
N ALA A 135 -8.29 20.56 3.51
CA ALA A 135 -7.34 19.93 4.41
C ALA A 135 -5.97 20.60 4.37
N ALA A 136 -5.48 20.97 3.19
CA ALA A 136 -4.22 21.71 3.06
C ALA A 136 -4.29 23.07 3.79
N ASN A 137 -5.42 23.78 3.66
CA ASN A 137 -5.62 25.08 4.32
C ASN A 137 -5.88 24.97 5.83
N ALA A 138 -6.30 23.80 6.33
CA ALA A 138 -6.63 23.59 7.75
C ALA A 138 -5.41 23.65 8.69
N ARG A 139 -4.20 23.88 8.16
CA ARG A 139 -3.01 24.14 8.99
C ARG A 139 -3.19 25.40 9.86
N TRP A 140 -3.93 26.39 9.35
CA TRP A 140 -4.27 27.61 10.06
C TRP A 140 -5.76 27.89 9.85
N GLY A 141 -6.54 27.91 10.93
CA GLY A 141 -7.99 28.04 10.87
C GLY A 141 -8.56 28.67 12.13
#